data_AF-A0A846MDH7-F1
#
_entry.id   AF-A0A846MDH7-F1
#
_cell.length_a   1.000
_cell.length_b   1.000
_cell.length_c   1.000
_cell.angle_alpha   90.00
_cell.angle_beta   90.00
_cell.angle_gamma   90.00
#
_symmetry.space_group_name_H-M   'P 1'
#
loop_
_entity.id
_entity.type
_entity.pdbx_description
1 polymer ?
#
loop_
_entity_poly.entity_id
_entity_poly.type
_entity_poly.pdbx_seq_one_letter_code
_entity_poly.pdbx_strand_id
1 'polypeptide(L)' 'MKEVILSLLTGAVVGFLFTLFRLPIPAPPALAGIAGIVGVYLGMKIFEWISIFWK' A
#
# COMPACT_ATOMS: atom_id res chain seq x y z
N MET A 1 10.12 11.11 4.49
CA MET A 1 10.39 10.92 3.04
C MET A 1 11.35 9.76 2.80
N LYS A 2 12.42 9.68 3.59
CA LYS A 2 13.33 8.53 3.61
C LYS A 2 12.58 7.20 3.78
N GLU A 3 11.63 7.17 4.69
CA GLU A 3 10.78 6.01 5.02
C GLU A 3 9.96 5.56 3.82
N VAL A 4 9.38 6.51 3.08
CA VAL A 4 8.57 6.24 1.88
C VAL A 4 9.45 5.61 0.80
N ILE A 5 10.61 6.20 0.52
CA ILE A 5 11.56 5.69 -0.47
C ILE A 5 12.04 4.28 -0.08
N LEU A 6 12.42 4.09 1.19
CA LEU A 6 12.85 2.78 1.69
C LEU A 6 11.73 1.75 1.60
N SER A 7 10.50 2.09 1.97
CA SER A 7 9.35 1.17 1.88
C SER A 7 9.04 0.74 0.44
N LEU A 8 9.15 1.65 -0.53
CA LEU A 8 8.97 1.36 -1.95
C LEU A 8 10.08 0.44 -2.47
N LEU A 9 11.33 0.74 -2.13
CA LEU A 9 12.49 -0.10 -2.48
C LEU A 9 12.35 -1.51 -1.87
N THR A 10 12.03 -1.60 -0.58
CA THR A 10 11.82 -2.89 0.09
C THR A 10 10.68 -3.66 -0.57
N GLY A 11 9.54 -3.02 -0.83
CA GLY A 11 8.41 -3.66 -1.51
C GLY A 11 8.76 -4.17 -2.92
N ALA A 12 9.49 -3.37 -3.69
CA ALA A 12 9.94 -3.75 -5.03
C ALA A 12 10.92 -4.93 -4.99
N VAL A 13 11.90 -4.91 -4.09
CA VAL A 13 12.87 -6.01 -3.93
C VAL A 13 12.16 -7.29 -3.46
N VAL A 14 11.28 -7.20 -2.46
CA VAL A 14 10.51 -8.36 -1.96
C VAL A 14 9.63 -8.95 -3.06
N GLY A 15 8.87 -8.11 -3.77
CA GLY A 15 8.03 -8.56 -4.88
C GLY A 15 8.82 -9.22 -6.00
N PHE A 16 9.98 -8.64 -6.35
CA PHE A 16 10.90 -9.20 -7.34
C PHE A 16 11.42 -10.58 -6.92
N LEU A 17 11.96 -10.71 -5.71
CA LEU A 17 12.52 -11.97 -5.21
C LEU A 17 11.46 -13.07 -5.10
N PHE A 18 10.27 -12.76 -4.58
CA PHE A 18 9.20 -13.74 -4.46
C PHE A 18 8.73 -14.24 -5.83
N THR A 19 8.63 -13.34 -6.81
CA THR A 19 8.28 -13.71 -8.18
C THR A 19 9.39 -14.53 -8.84
N LEU A 20 10.66 -14.14 -8.65
CA LEU A 20 11.84 -14.83 -9.19
C LEU A 20 11.92 -16.28 -8.69
N PHE A 21 11.71 -16.49 -7.40
CA PHE A 21 11.74 -17.82 -6.78
C PHE A 21 10.39 -18.57 -6.83
N ARG A 22 9.38 -18.00 -7.51
CA ARG A 22 8.01 -18.56 -7.61
C ARG A 22 7.38 -18.86 -6.25
N LEU A 23 7.70 -18.04 -5.26
CA LEU A 23 7.12 -18.12 -3.92
C LEU A 23 5.73 -17.49 -3.91
N PRO A 24 4.82 -17.94 -3.03
CA PRO A 24 3.54 -17.28 -2.84
C PRO A 24 3.75 -15.84 -2.40
N ILE A 25 3.27 -14.88 -3.19
CA ILE A 25 3.44 -13.46 -2.94
C ILE A 25 2.61 -13.04 -1.71
N PRO A 26 3.19 -12.33 -0.72
CA PRO A 26 2.48 -11.91 0.48
C PRO A 26 1.54 -10.72 0.24
N ALA A 27 1.76 -9.94 -0.82
CA ALA A 27 0.93 -8.80 -1.21
C ALA A 27 -0.25 -9.22 -2.10
N PRO A 28 -1.34 -8.43 -2.17
CA PRO A 28 -2.46 -8.72 -3.07
C PRO A 28 -1.99 -8.83 -4.53
N PRO A 29 -2.20 -9.98 -5.20
CA PRO A 29 -1.68 -10.19 -6.55
C PRO A 29 -2.51 -9.50 -7.63
N ALA A 30 -3.76 -9.12 -7.32
CA ALA A 30 -4.68 -8.49 -8.26
C ALA A 30 -4.69 -6.96 -8.11
N LEU A 31 -4.78 -6.25 -9.23
CA LEU A 31 -4.96 -4.78 -9.25
C LEU A 31 -6.14 -4.33 -8.39
N ALA A 32 -7.23 -5.11 -8.36
CA ALA A 32 -8.39 -4.83 -7.52
C ALA A 32 -8.05 -4.80 -6.02
N GLY A 33 -7.17 -5.70 -5.55
CA GLY A 33 -6.72 -5.72 -4.15
C GLY A 33 -5.86 -4.50 -3.81
N ILE A 34 -4.98 -4.09 -4.72
CA ILE A 34 -4.15 -2.89 -4.57
C ILE A 34 -5.03 -1.64 -4.54
N ALA A 35 -5.99 -1.53 -5.46
CA ALA A 35 -6.97 -0.44 -5.48
C ALA A 35 -7.80 -0.38 -4.18
N GLY A 36 -8.16 -1.52 -3.61
CA GLY A 36 -8.82 -1.61 -2.30
C GLY A 36 -7.99 -0.97 -1.17
N ILE A 37 -6.69 -1.31 -1.08
CA ILE A 37 -5.79 -0.72 -0.06
C ILE A 37 -5.69 0.80 -0.22
N VAL A 38 -5.53 1.29 -1.46
CA VAL A 38 -5.49 2.72 -1.76
C VAL A 38 -6.80 3.39 -1.36
N GLY A 39 -7.94 2.78 -1.69
CA GLY A 39 -9.27 3.27 -1.32
C GLY A 39 -9.48 3.38 0.19
N VAL A 40 -9.01 2.39 0.95
CA VAL A 40 -9.05 2.43 2.43
C VAL A 40 -8.25 3.60 2.99
N TYR A 41 -7.02 3.81 2.50
CA TYR A 41 -6.19 4.93 2.93
C TYR A 41 -6.82 6.29 2.58
N LEU A 42 -7.34 6.43 1.36
CA LEU A 42 -8.03 7.65 0.93
C LEU A 42 -9.29 7.91 1.76
N GLY A 43 -10.09 6.88 2.03
CA GLY A 43 -11.29 7.00 2.86
C GLY A 43 -10.97 7.49 4.28
N MET A 44 -9.90 6.96 4.89
CA MET A 44 -9.39 7.43 6.18
C MET A 44 -8.97 8.91 6.11
N LYS A 45 -8.21 9.31 5.08
CA LYS A 45 -7.77 10.70 4.89
C LYS A 45 -8.93 11.67 4.67
N ILE A 46 -9.93 11.27 3.91
CA ILE A 46 -11.16 12.05 3.70
C ILE A 46 -11.90 12.22 5.03
N PHE A 47 -12.04 11.16 5.83
CA PHE A 47 -12.69 11.25 7.12
C PHE A 47 -11.91 12.15 8.10
N GLU A 48 -10.59 12.01 8.17
CA GLU A 48 -9.72 12.89 8.97
C GLU A 48 -9.95 14.36 8.57
N TRP A 49 -10.02 14.65 7.27
CA TRP A 49 -10.25 16.01 6.78
C TRP A 49 -11.63 16.55 7.16
N ILE A 50 -12.69 15.74 7.03
CA ILE A 50 -14.05 16.12 7.42
C ILE A 50 -14.15 16.30 8.95
N SER A 51 -13.45 15.47 9.72
CA SER A 51 -13.49 15.52 11.19
C SER A 51 -12.94 16.83 11.77
N ILE A 52 -12.17 17.60 11.00
CA ILE A 52 -11.69 18.94 11.37
C ILE A 52 -12.88 19.89 11.64
N PHE A 53 -14.00 19.72 10.93
CA PHE A 53 -15.19 20.56 11.08
C PHE A 53 -16.07 20.18 12.27
N TRP A 54 -15.79 19.05 12.93
CA TRP A 54 -16.51 18.58 14.13
C TRP A 54 -15.81 18.96 15.45
N LYS A 55 -14.69 19.70 15.36
CA LYS A 55 -14.06 20.40 16.50
C LYS A 55 -14.59 21.81 16.61
#